data_AF-A0A226MFM2-F1
#
_entry.id   AF-A0A226MFM2-F1
#
_cell.length_a   1.000
_cell.length_b   1.000
_cell.length_c   1.000
_cell.angle_alpha   90.00
_cell.angle_beta   90.00
_cell.angle_gamma   90.00
#
_symmetry.space_group_name_H-M   'P 1'
#
loop_
_entity.id
_entity.type
_entity.pdbx_description
1 polymer ?
#
loop_
_entity_poly.entity_id
_entity_poly.type
_entity_poly.pdbx_seq_one_letter_code
_entity_poly.pdbx_strand_id
1 'polypeptide(L)'
;MVPFLNSILGTMLPMLGMAKQDHMKSVFCYALQHFSESIQEYVANLDQAPDPTVRKDTFCNDIFSAYEVLFNSWLQHREPKLRLAVVEALGAMSYLMPGEKLEEQLPKLIPAVLSLYKKHSETFYISKSLCQILEASVDIGSRSLDVQLDALLSTLHPQVGVGGRGGDVGQCAHSSQAPLGSLAVVSSPLPPKS
;
A
#
# COMPACT_ATOMS: atom_id res chain seq x y z
N MET A 1 -15.66 20.51 -13.00
CA MET A 1 -16.04 19.64 -11.86
C MET A 1 -15.15 19.85 -10.65
N VAL A 2 -13.82 19.94 -10.80
CA VAL A 2 -12.88 20.16 -9.68
C VAL A 2 -13.20 21.32 -8.74
N PRO A 3 -13.68 22.50 -9.19
CA PRO A 3 -14.09 23.57 -8.28
C PRO A 3 -15.16 23.16 -7.25
N PHE A 4 -16.01 22.17 -7.57
CA PHE A 4 -17.05 21.68 -6.68
C PHE A 4 -16.56 20.60 -5.71
N LEU A 5 -15.37 20.03 -5.92
CA LEU A 5 -14.86 18.93 -5.09
C LEU A 5 -14.65 19.36 -3.64
N ASN A 6 -14.40 20.64 -3.35
CA ASN A 6 -14.23 21.11 -1.98
C ASN A 6 -15.51 20.91 -1.16
N SER A 7 -16.67 21.23 -1.75
CA SER A 7 -17.98 21.00 -1.12
C SER A 7 -18.30 19.51 -0.98
N ILE A 8 -17.92 18.71 -1.98
CA ILE A 8 -18.12 17.25 -1.95
C ILE A 8 -17.24 16.61 -0.86
N LEU A 9 -15.97 17.00 -0.76
CA LEU A 9 -15.06 16.54 0.29
C LEU A 9 -15.58 16.90 1.68
N GLY A 10 -15.98 18.16 1.89
CA GLY A 10 -16.53 18.61 3.17
C GLY A 10 -17.78 17.83 3.61
N THR A 11 -18.64 17.44 2.66
CA THR A 11 -19.82 16.60 2.96
C THR A 11 -19.48 15.12 3.12
N MET A 12 -18.40 14.65 2.48
CA MET A 12 -17.94 13.26 2.52
C MET A 12 -17.19 12.92 3.82
N LEU A 13 -16.45 13.87 4.40
CA LEU A 13 -15.61 13.64 5.58
C LEU A 13 -16.36 13.01 6.76
N PRO A 14 -17.53 13.52 7.21
CA PRO A 14 -18.29 12.89 8.29
C PRO A 14 -18.69 11.44 8.00
N MET A 15 -18.91 11.11 6.72
CA MET A 15 -19.33 9.76 6.30
C MET A 15 -18.22 8.73 6.42
N LEU A 16 -16.94 9.14 6.37
CA LEU A 16 -15.81 8.25 6.59
C LEU A 16 -15.89 7.60 7.98
N GLY A 17 -16.20 8.38 9.03
CA GLY A 17 -16.36 7.85 10.39
C GLY A 17 -17.53 6.87 10.54
N MET A 18 -18.50 6.92 9.62
CA MET A 18 -19.70 6.06 9.63
C MET A 18 -19.51 4.78 8.82
N ALA A 19 -18.48 4.69 7.98
CA ALA A 19 -18.22 3.55 7.11
C ALA A 19 -17.75 2.32 7.91
N LYS A 20 -18.67 1.37 8.15
CA LYS A 20 -18.38 0.14 8.90
C LYS A 20 -17.89 -1.00 8.02
N GLN A 21 -18.50 -1.15 6.84
CA GLN A 21 -18.26 -2.29 5.95
C GLN A 21 -17.04 -2.04 5.05
N ASP A 22 -16.20 -3.06 4.87
CA ASP A 22 -14.94 -2.92 4.14
C ASP A 22 -15.13 -2.48 2.68
N HIS A 23 -16.16 -2.99 2.00
CA HIS A 23 -16.45 -2.55 0.62
C HIS A 23 -16.83 -1.06 0.54
N MET A 24 -17.56 -0.53 1.53
CA MET A 24 -17.88 0.91 1.57
C MET A 24 -16.60 1.73 1.76
N LYS A 25 -15.71 1.29 2.66
CA LYS A 25 -14.40 1.94 2.86
C LYS A 25 -13.58 1.94 1.58
N SER A 26 -13.57 0.84 0.82
CA SER A 26 -12.91 0.79 -0.48
C SER A 26 -13.48 1.81 -1.47
N VAL A 27 -14.80 1.98 -1.53
CA VAL A 27 -15.43 3.01 -2.38
C VAL A 27 -14.97 4.42 -1.99
N PHE A 28 -14.89 4.73 -0.69
CA PHE A 28 -14.34 5.99 -0.21
C PHE A 28 -12.87 6.17 -0.61
N CYS A 29 -12.05 5.10 -0.54
CA CYS A 29 -10.66 5.16 -0.98
C CYS A 29 -10.54 5.49 -2.47
N TYR A 30 -11.27 4.79 -3.34
CA TYR A 30 -11.25 5.06 -4.79
C TYR A 30 -11.73 6.47 -5.12
N ALA A 31 -12.76 6.97 -4.45
CA ALA A 31 -13.24 8.33 -4.64
C ALA A 31 -12.18 9.36 -4.22
N LEU A 32 -11.55 9.20 -3.04
CA LEU A 32 -10.48 10.09 -2.57
C LEU A 32 -9.24 10.07 -3.48
N GLN A 33 -8.88 8.89 -3.99
CA GLN A 33 -7.82 8.73 -4.97
C GLN A 33 -8.12 9.54 -6.24
N HIS A 34 -9.28 9.31 -6.85
CA HIS A 34 -9.65 9.98 -8.09
C HIS A 34 -9.88 11.48 -7.93
N PHE A 35 -10.41 11.92 -6.79
CA PHE A 35 -10.46 13.35 -6.48
C PHE A 35 -9.05 13.94 -6.41
N SER A 36 -8.13 13.23 -5.76
CA SER A 36 -6.75 13.70 -5.64
C SER A 36 -6.04 13.78 -6.99
N GLU A 37 -6.18 12.75 -7.83
CA GLU A 37 -5.64 12.71 -9.19
C GLU A 37 -6.26 13.83 -10.05
N SER A 38 -7.59 14.01 -9.98
CA SER A 38 -8.29 15.06 -10.75
C SER A 38 -7.88 16.47 -10.33
N ILE A 39 -7.67 16.71 -9.03
CA ILE A 39 -7.20 18.02 -8.53
C ILE A 39 -5.78 18.28 -9.04
N GLN A 40 -4.89 17.29 -9.00
CA GLN A 40 -3.53 17.42 -9.51
C GLN A 40 -3.52 17.75 -11.01
N GLU A 41 -4.28 17.02 -11.81
CA GLU A 41 -4.40 17.25 -13.26
C GLU A 41 -4.98 18.64 -13.56
N TYR A 42 -5.98 19.08 -12.79
CA TYR A 42 -6.56 20.41 -12.95
C TYR A 42 -5.58 21.53 -12.61
N VAL A 43 -4.83 21.40 -11.52
CA VAL A 43 -3.84 22.39 -11.10
C VAL A 43 -2.64 22.42 -12.06
N ALA A 44 -2.28 21.29 -12.68
CA ALA A 44 -1.22 21.23 -13.68
C ALA A 44 -1.59 21.93 -15.00
N ASN A 45 -2.88 22.07 -15.31
CA ASN A 45 -3.39 22.64 -16.56
C ASN A 45 -4.25 23.90 -16.32
N LEU A 46 -3.89 24.72 -15.34
CA LEU A 46 -4.67 25.90 -14.92
C LEU A 46 -4.89 26.93 -16.04
N ASP A 47 -3.97 27.04 -16.99
CA ASP A 47 -4.05 27.92 -18.16
C ASP A 47 -5.23 27.58 -19.08
N GLN A 48 -5.64 26.31 -19.10
CA GLN A 48 -6.75 25.80 -19.89
C GLN A 48 -7.99 25.51 -19.05
N ALA A 49 -7.91 25.74 -17.73
CA ALA A 49 -8.95 25.37 -16.80
C ALA A 49 -10.13 26.36 -16.82
N PRO A 50 -11.39 25.88 -16.68
CA PRO A 50 -12.56 26.75 -16.64
C PRO A 50 -12.57 27.79 -15.49
N ASP A 51 -11.86 27.50 -14.40
CA ASP A 51 -11.70 28.38 -13.25
C ASP A 51 -10.23 28.36 -12.78
N PRO A 52 -9.41 29.35 -13.20
CA PRO A 52 -7.98 29.38 -12.88
C PRO A 52 -7.70 29.80 -11.43
N THR A 53 -8.72 30.09 -10.62
CA THR A 53 -8.54 30.51 -9.22
C THR A 53 -8.39 29.33 -8.26
N VAL A 54 -8.68 28.10 -8.71
CA VAL A 54 -8.55 26.89 -7.91
C VAL A 54 -7.09 26.62 -7.59
N ARG A 55 -6.77 26.44 -6.31
CA ARG A 55 -5.42 26.12 -5.83
C ARG A 55 -5.45 24.82 -5.04
N LYS A 56 -4.31 24.14 -4.99
CA LYS A 56 -4.11 22.95 -4.13
C LYS A 56 -4.48 23.22 -2.66
N ASP A 57 -4.15 24.42 -2.17
CA ASP A 57 -4.43 24.85 -0.78
C ASP A 57 -5.92 24.84 -0.43
N THR A 58 -6.82 24.95 -1.41
CA THR A 58 -8.27 24.89 -1.18
C THR A 58 -8.70 23.55 -0.57
N PHE A 59 -8.00 22.46 -0.91
CA PHE A 59 -8.41 21.10 -0.57
C PHE A 59 -7.55 20.47 0.53
N CYS A 60 -6.43 21.09 0.90
CA CYS A 60 -5.38 20.43 1.67
C CYS A 60 -5.82 19.96 3.07
N ASN A 61 -6.66 20.75 3.75
CA ASN A 61 -7.18 20.41 5.08
C ASN A 61 -8.16 19.23 5.04
N ASP A 62 -9.04 19.21 4.05
CA ASP A 62 -10.02 18.14 3.91
C ASP A 62 -9.34 16.83 3.49
N ILE A 63 -8.40 16.91 2.56
CA ILE A 63 -7.57 15.76 2.17
C ILE A 63 -6.78 15.24 3.36
N PHE A 64 -6.16 16.12 4.15
CA PHE A 64 -5.42 15.69 5.34
C PHE A 64 -6.34 15.02 6.38
N SER A 65 -7.55 15.57 6.60
CA SER A 65 -8.53 14.97 7.51
C SER A 65 -8.95 13.56 7.07
N ALA A 66 -9.18 13.36 5.77
CA ALA A 66 -9.46 12.03 5.22
C ALA A 66 -8.24 11.10 5.34
N TYR A 67 -7.04 11.62 5.08
CA TYR A 67 -5.79 10.87 5.19
C TYR A 67 -5.64 10.27 6.59
N GLU A 68 -5.90 11.04 7.64
CA GLU A 68 -5.76 10.57 9.01
C GLU A 68 -6.69 9.41 9.32
N VAL A 69 -7.93 9.43 8.81
CA VAL A 69 -8.87 8.31 8.97
C VAL A 69 -8.35 7.07 8.25
N LEU A 70 -7.94 7.22 6.99
CA LEU A 70 -7.44 6.12 6.17
C LEU A 70 -6.18 5.49 6.78
N PHE A 71 -5.19 6.30 7.11
CA PHE A 71 -3.89 5.85 7.61
C PHE A 71 -3.99 5.26 9.02
N ASN A 72 -4.64 5.95 9.96
CA ASN A 72 -4.66 5.52 11.36
C ASN A 72 -5.66 4.40 11.63
N SER A 73 -6.78 4.36 10.89
CA SER A 73 -7.87 3.41 11.15
C SER A 73 -7.97 2.29 10.12
N TRP A 74 -7.93 2.63 8.82
CA TRP A 74 -8.27 1.66 7.78
C TRP A 74 -7.07 0.86 7.26
N LEU A 75 -5.87 1.44 7.26
CA LEU A 75 -4.65 0.73 6.85
C LEU A 75 -4.33 -0.48 7.75
N GLN A 76 -4.79 -0.45 9.01
CA GLN A 76 -4.58 -1.54 9.97
C GLN A 76 -5.60 -2.69 9.81
N HIS A 77 -6.60 -2.57 8.93
CA HIS A 77 -7.57 -3.63 8.71
C HIS A 77 -6.92 -4.91 8.15
N ARG A 78 -7.49 -6.07 8.49
CA ARG A 78 -6.96 -7.38 8.05
C ARG A 78 -7.19 -7.64 6.57
N GLU A 79 -8.28 -7.11 6.03
CA GLU A 79 -8.68 -7.32 4.65
C GLU A 79 -7.60 -6.76 3.69
N PRO A 80 -7.04 -7.59 2.78
CA PRO A 80 -5.96 -7.16 1.90
C PRO A 80 -6.34 -6.13 0.82
N LYS A 81 -7.50 -6.27 0.15
CA LYS A 81 -7.91 -5.38 -0.95
C LYS A 81 -8.18 -3.95 -0.48
N LEU A 82 -8.76 -3.78 0.70
CA LEU A 82 -8.97 -2.54 1.40
C LEU A 82 -7.64 -1.90 1.75
N ARG A 83 -6.67 -2.66 2.30
CA ARG A 83 -5.34 -2.11 2.56
C ARG A 83 -4.66 -1.61 1.29
N LEU A 84 -4.82 -2.33 0.17
CA LEU A 84 -4.32 -1.89 -1.12
C LEU A 84 -4.99 -0.60 -1.58
N ALA A 85 -6.33 -0.55 -1.56
CA ALA A 85 -7.10 0.64 -1.93
C ALA A 85 -6.75 1.86 -1.04
N VAL A 86 -6.53 1.64 0.26
CA VAL A 86 -6.08 2.69 1.18
C VAL A 86 -4.71 3.23 0.73
N VAL A 87 -3.76 2.36 0.40
CA VAL A 87 -2.41 2.78 -0.01
C VAL A 87 -2.44 3.54 -1.33
N GLU A 88 -3.25 3.10 -2.29
CA GLU A 88 -3.47 3.82 -3.55
C GLU A 88 -4.01 5.24 -3.31
N ALA A 89 -5.00 5.38 -2.44
CA ALA A 89 -5.54 6.67 -2.05
C ALA A 89 -4.48 7.53 -1.34
N LEU A 90 -3.75 6.99 -0.35
CA LEU A 90 -2.70 7.71 0.37
C LEU A 90 -1.58 8.20 -0.56
N GLY A 91 -1.22 7.40 -1.56
CA GLY A 91 -0.27 7.78 -2.62
C GLY A 91 -0.69 9.05 -3.33
N ALA A 92 -1.88 9.07 -3.91
CA ALA A 92 -2.41 10.24 -4.60
C ALA A 92 -2.63 11.44 -3.67
N MET A 93 -3.13 11.22 -2.45
CA MET A 93 -3.41 12.28 -1.48
C MET A 93 -2.16 13.00 -0.97
N SER A 94 -1.00 12.34 -0.99
CA SER A 94 0.27 12.91 -0.50
C SER A 94 0.66 14.18 -1.25
N TYR A 95 0.38 14.27 -2.55
CA TYR A 95 0.60 15.49 -3.33
C TYR A 95 -0.33 16.64 -2.98
N LEU A 96 -1.39 16.43 -2.19
CA LEU A 96 -2.36 17.47 -1.84
C LEU A 96 -2.30 17.88 -0.37
N MET A 97 -1.56 17.15 0.46
CA MET A 97 -1.36 17.48 1.87
C MET A 97 -0.52 18.76 2.05
N PRO A 98 -0.70 19.49 3.16
CA PRO A 98 0.25 20.52 3.57
C PRO A 98 1.64 19.91 3.76
N GLY A 99 2.69 20.60 3.29
CA GLY A 99 4.06 20.05 3.30
C GLY A 99 4.56 19.67 4.70
N GLU A 100 4.35 20.55 5.69
CA GLU A 100 4.71 20.29 7.10
C GLU A 100 4.04 19.02 7.63
N LYS A 101 2.75 18.85 7.32
CA LYS A 101 1.96 17.68 7.72
C LYS A 101 2.46 16.41 7.06
N LEU A 102 2.78 16.46 5.76
CA LEU A 102 3.34 15.30 5.07
C LEU A 102 4.68 14.90 5.70
N GLU A 103 5.58 15.85 5.93
CA GLU A 103 6.90 15.59 6.52
C GLU A 103 6.82 14.91 7.89
N GLU A 104 5.87 15.32 8.74
CA GLU A 104 5.59 14.65 10.02
C GLU A 104 5.11 13.20 9.86
N GLN A 105 4.40 12.88 8.78
CA GLN A 105 3.87 11.54 8.53
C GLN A 105 4.87 10.60 7.87
N LEU A 106 5.85 11.11 7.11
CA LEU A 106 6.79 10.27 6.35
C LEU A 106 7.49 9.18 7.17
N PRO A 107 7.98 9.43 8.40
CA PRO A 107 8.60 8.40 9.23
C PRO A 107 7.68 7.23 9.59
N LYS A 108 6.35 7.41 9.51
CA LYS A 108 5.34 6.37 9.78
C LYS A 108 4.79 5.78 8.48
N LEU A 109 4.55 6.64 7.49
CA LEU A 109 3.94 6.28 6.22
C LEU A 109 4.82 5.36 5.40
N ILE A 110 6.09 5.70 5.21
CA ILE A 110 7.01 4.92 4.39
C ILE A 110 7.17 3.50 4.95
N PRO A 111 7.47 3.28 6.25
CA PRO A 111 7.57 1.92 6.78
C PRO A 111 6.26 1.14 6.69
N ALA A 112 5.11 1.82 6.84
CA ALA A 112 3.81 1.18 6.70
C ALA A 112 3.58 0.65 5.28
N VAL A 113 3.86 1.46 4.25
CA VAL A 113 3.76 1.06 2.83
C VAL A 113 4.75 -0.06 2.51
N LEU A 114 6.02 0.09 2.95
CA LEU A 114 7.05 -0.93 2.73
C LEU A 114 6.69 -2.29 3.35
N SER A 115 5.99 -2.29 4.48
CA SER A 115 5.56 -3.52 5.15
C SER A 115 4.57 -4.37 4.31
N LEU A 116 3.92 -3.76 3.31
CA LEU A 116 2.91 -4.43 2.48
C LEU A 116 3.52 -5.25 1.35
N TYR A 117 4.74 -4.95 0.90
CA TYR A 117 5.46 -5.79 -0.08
C TYR A 117 5.66 -7.22 0.40
N LYS A 118 5.75 -7.43 1.72
CA LYS A 118 5.90 -8.77 2.32
C LYS A 118 4.59 -9.55 2.38
N LYS A 119 3.44 -8.88 2.22
CA LYS A 119 2.11 -9.42 2.54
C LYS A 119 1.17 -9.49 1.34
N HIS A 120 1.48 -8.81 0.24
CA HIS A 120 0.59 -8.66 -0.91
C HIS A 120 1.23 -9.14 -2.21
N SER A 121 0.41 -9.77 -3.05
CA SER A 121 0.80 -10.22 -4.39
C SER A 121 0.83 -9.08 -5.42
N GLU A 122 0.07 -8.01 -5.20
CA GLU A 122 -0.07 -6.90 -6.14
C GLU A 122 0.94 -5.78 -5.85
N THR A 123 2.22 -6.09 -6.06
CA THR A 123 3.33 -5.18 -5.76
C THR A 123 3.35 -3.92 -6.64
N PHE A 124 2.71 -3.96 -7.82
CA PHE A 124 2.63 -2.81 -8.73
C PHE A 124 1.98 -1.59 -8.07
N TYR A 125 0.80 -1.74 -7.47
CA TYR A 125 0.07 -0.62 -6.88
C TYR A 125 0.80 -0.08 -5.65
N ILE A 126 1.44 -0.95 -4.87
CA ILE A 126 2.28 -0.54 -3.74
C ILE A 126 3.46 0.31 -4.24
N SER A 127 4.13 -0.12 -5.31
CA SER A 127 5.21 0.65 -5.93
C SER A 127 4.74 1.98 -6.48
N LYS A 128 3.60 2.00 -7.20
CA LYS A 128 3.01 3.24 -7.72
C LYS A 128 2.78 4.24 -6.59
N SER A 129 2.11 3.82 -5.52
CA SER A 129 1.82 4.69 -4.38
C SER A 129 3.08 5.13 -3.64
N LEU A 130 4.07 4.25 -3.50
CA LEU A 130 5.34 4.61 -2.90
C LEU A 130 6.06 5.68 -3.74
N CYS A 131 6.09 5.54 -5.06
CA CYS A 131 6.66 6.57 -5.94
C CYS A 131 5.94 7.91 -5.74
N GLN A 132 4.60 7.90 -5.71
CA GLN A 132 3.81 9.12 -5.48
C GLN A 132 4.13 9.80 -4.15
N ILE A 133 4.28 9.01 -3.07
CA ILE A 133 4.66 9.54 -1.75
C ILE A 133 6.07 10.14 -1.80
N LEU A 134 7.03 9.44 -2.41
CA LEU A 134 8.41 9.89 -2.48
C LEU A 134 8.55 11.14 -3.34
N GLU A 135 7.88 11.21 -4.50
CA GLU A 135 7.84 12.39 -5.35
C GLU A 135 7.23 13.59 -4.61
N ALA A 136 6.08 13.42 -3.97
CA ALA A 136 5.47 14.48 -3.16
C ALA A 136 6.39 14.95 -2.01
N SER A 137 7.20 14.03 -1.45
CA SER A 137 8.18 14.35 -0.40
C SER A 137 9.36 15.15 -0.93
N VAL A 138 9.82 14.84 -2.15
CA VAL A 138 10.88 15.59 -2.83
C VAL A 138 10.39 16.98 -3.21
N ASP A 139 9.14 17.10 -3.68
CA ASP A 139 8.54 18.38 -4.07
C ASP A 139 8.48 19.39 -2.91
N ILE A 140 8.30 18.91 -1.68
CA ILE A 140 8.31 19.76 -0.48
C ILE A 140 9.72 19.97 0.11
N GLY A 141 10.75 19.34 -0.47
CA GLY A 141 12.13 19.43 0.00
C GLY A 141 12.39 18.68 1.32
N SER A 142 11.68 17.58 1.56
CA SER A 142 11.77 16.84 2.84
C SER A 142 13.16 16.29 3.09
N ARG A 143 13.65 16.46 4.33
CA ARG A 143 14.91 15.84 4.80
C ARG A 143 14.67 14.50 5.46
N SER A 144 13.41 14.13 5.72
CA SER A 144 13.08 12.85 6.33
C SER A 144 13.41 11.65 5.44
N LEU A 145 13.53 11.85 4.12
CA LEU A 145 13.84 10.77 3.18
C LEU A 145 15.23 10.19 3.40
N ASP A 146 16.22 11.04 3.73
CA ASP A 146 17.62 10.62 3.91
C ASP A 146 17.75 9.52 4.97
N VAL A 147 17.01 9.66 6.07
CA VAL A 147 17.00 8.70 7.20
C VAL A 147 16.33 7.37 6.80
N GLN A 148 15.51 7.37 5.77
CA GLN A 148 14.73 6.21 5.33
C GLN A 148 15.31 5.50 4.10
N LEU A 149 16.37 6.04 3.49
CA LEU A 149 16.99 5.49 2.28
C LEU A 149 17.40 4.02 2.44
N ASP A 150 18.04 3.65 3.54
CA ASP A 150 18.46 2.26 3.77
C ASP A 150 17.26 1.29 3.85
N ALA A 151 16.16 1.71 4.48
CA ALA A 151 14.94 0.91 4.57
C ALA A 151 14.24 0.76 3.21
N LEU A 152 14.21 1.84 2.41
CA LEU A 152 13.70 1.85 1.03
C LEU A 152 14.52 0.89 0.16
N LEU A 153 15.84 1.06 0.14
CA LEU A 153 16.76 0.26 -0.69
C LEU A 153 16.69 -1.23 -0.30
N SER A 154 16.75 -1.54 0.98
CA SER A 154 16.69 -2.94 1.45
C SER A 154 15.38 -3.64 1.12
N THR A 155 14.26 -2.91 1.08
CA THR A 155 12.95 -3.49 0.74
C THR A 155 12.71 -3.57 -0.77
N LEU A 156 13.16 -2.58 -1.54
CA LEU A 156 12.91 -2.49 -2.98
C LEU A 156 13.88 -3.33 -3.81
N HIS A 157 15.15 -3.44 -3.39
CA HIS A 157 16.18 -4.18 -4.14
C HIS A 157 15.78 -5.63 -4.44
N PRO A 158 15.21 -6.42 -3.49
CA PRO A 158 14.72 -7.77 -3.78
C PRO A 158 13.55 -7.81 -4.78
N GLN A 159 12.73 -6.76 -4.87
CA GLN A 159 11.56 -6.73 -5.77
C GLN A 159 11.99 -6.64 -7.24
N VAL A 160 13.08 -5.92 -7.52
CA VAL A 160 13.64 -5.76 -8.88
C VAL A 160 14.26 -7.08 -9.37
N GLY A 161 14.91 -7.85 -8.48
CA GLY A 161 15.51 -9.15 -8.82
C GLY A 161 14.51 -10.27 -9.09
N VAL A 162 13.26 -10.13 -8.61
CA VAL A 162 12.18 -11.13 -8.80
C VAL A 162 11.27 -10.79 -9.98
N GLY A 163 11.36 -9.58 -10.54
CA GLY A 163 10.55 -9.06 -11.66
C GLY A 163 10.69 -9.78 -13.01
N GLY A 164 11.34 -10.94 -13.08
CA GLY A 164 11.49 -11.77 -14.28
C GLY A 164 10.89 -13.18 -14.21
N ARG A 165 10.24 -13.59 -13.11
CA ARG A 165 9.60 -14.91 -13.01
C ARG A 165 8.15 -14.80 -12.54
N GLY A 166 7.31 -14.32 -13.44
CA GLY A 166 5.91 -14.76 -13.47
C GLY A 166 5.86 -16.19 -14.02
N GLY A 167 5.35 -17.13 -13.23
CA GLY A 167 5.05 -18.50 -13.66
C GLY A 167 5.95 -19.56 -13.01
N ASP A 168 5.29 -20.47 -12.29
CA ASP A 168 5.79 -21.73 -11.74
C ASP A 168 6.80 -21.67 -10.58
N VAL A 169 6.26 -21.80 -9.36
CA VAL A 169 6.80 -22.75 -8.39
C VAL A 169 5.68 -23.66 -7.92
N GLY A 170 5.26 -24.55 -8.80
CA GLY A 170 4.91 -25.91 -8.43
C GLY A 170 6.07 -26.82 -8.80
N GLN A 171 6.90 -27.23 -7.85
CA GLN A 171 7.42 -28.62 -7.75
C GLN A 171 8.38 -28.80 -6.57
N CYS A 172 7.94 -29.66 -5.65
CA CYS A 172 8.65 -30.84 -5.20
C CYS A 172 10.17 -30.75 -5.07
N ALA A 173 10.65 -30.53 -3.85
CA ALA A 173 11.91 -31.14 -3.40
C ALA A 173 11.60 -32.44 -2.67
N HIS A 174 11.63 -33.55 -3.41
CA HIS A 174 11.84 -34.88 -2.87
C HIS A 174 13.21 -34.90 -2.17
N SER A 175 13.26 -35.40 -0.95
CA SER A 175 14.44 -36.13 -0.46
C SER A 175 13.94 -37.47 0.05
N SER A 176 13.82 -38.40 -0.90
CA SER A 176 13.73 -39.83 -0.64
C SER A 176 15.14 -40.33 -0.34
N GLN A 177 15.35 -40.84 0.86
CA GLN A 177 16.49 -41.70 1.15
C GLN A 177 15.96 -42.94 1.88
N ALA A 178 15.60 -43.95 1.10
CA ALA A 178 15.38 -45.31 1.56
C ALA A 178 16.18 -46.23 0.63
N PRO A 179 17.14 -47.02 1.15
CA PRO A 179 17.74 -48.08 0.37
C PRO A 179 16.94 -49.37 0.56
N LEU A 180 16.56 -49.99 -0.56
CA LEU A 180 16.04 -51.34 -0.65
C LEU A 180 17.20 -52.34 -0.72
N GLY A 181 17.08 -53.42 0.05
CA GLY A 181 17.61 -54.73 -0.31
C GLY A 181 18.59 -55.35 0.70
N SER A 182 18.13 -56.35 1.46
CA SER A 182 18.61 -57.73 1.30
C SER A 182 17.80 -58.69 2.17
N LEU A 183 17.44 -59.84 1.59
CA LEU A 183 16.95 -61.01 2.31
C LEU A 183 17.99 -61.50 3.32
N ALA A 184 17.57 -61.81 4.54
CA ALA A 184 18.27 -62.79 5.38
C ALA A 184 17.26 -63.53 6.28
N VAL A 185 17.14 -64.82 5.99
CA VAL A 185 16.56 -65.88 6.82
C VAL A 185 17.25 -65.89 8.19
N VAL A 186 16.50 -65.87 9.29
CA VAL A 186 16.95 -66.40 10.59
C VAL A 186 15.79 -67.11 11.30
N SER A 187 16.04 -68.37 11.63
CA SER A 187 15.19 -69.30 12.36
C SER A 187 15.21 -69.09 13.89
N SER A 188 14.07 -69.43 14.53
CA SER A 188 13.91 -70.01 15.89
C SER A 188 14.21 -69.12 17.13
N PRO A 189 13.80 -69.50 18.37
CA PRO A 189 12.82 -70.51 18.85
C PRO A 189 11.78 -69.96 19.88
N LEU A 190 10.80 -70.83 20.24
CA LEU A 190 9.86 -70.73 21.38
C LEU A 190 10.48 -70.28 22.73
N PRO A 191 9.67 -69.75 23.65
CA PRO A 191 9.46 -70.46 24.93
C PRO A 191 7.99 -70.45 25.44
N PRO A 192 7.67 -71.15 26.57
CA PRO A 192 6.38 -71.79 26.78
C PRO A 192 5.52 -71.20 27.93
N LYS A 193 4.41 -71.92 28.21
CA LYS A 193 3.52 -71.92 29.40
C LYS A 193 2.29 -71.03 29.22
N SER A 194 1.06 -71.47 29.52
CA SER A 194 0.58 -72.54 30.42
C SER A 194 -0.75 -73.10 29.93
#